data_AF-A0A1V5IKG8-F1
#
_entry.id   AF-A0A1V5IKG8-F1
#
_cell.length_a   1.000
_cell.length_b   1.000
_cell.length_c   1.000
_cell.angle_alpha   90.00
_cell.angle_beta   90.00
_cell.angle_gamma   90.00
#
_symmetry.space_group_name_H-M   'P 1'
#
loop_
_entity.id
_entity.type
_entity.pdbx_description
1 polymer ?
#
loop_
_entity_poly.entity_id
_entity_poly.type
_entity_poly.pdbx_seq_one_letter_code
_entity_poly.pdbx_strand_id
1 'polypeptide(L)'
;MIHLRDRRFLAVGTVVAALVVFVLPGFLAFRYTAPGQRGQYITRPWRGWRFAYAALAVPGDSVLKTSGMALRKADWIYRGTVIDPREVQLLFVSSGRPYTFTQSVDGRTLTTSVVPSYRFIWQVQGEVATLTDGGGIVVALLDYRSGRLLYDVRDDLTAGEIGPVPDATASPDPAP
;
A
#
# COMPACT_ATOMS: atom_id res chain seq x y z
N MET A 1 -53.35 9.64 -9.62
CA MET A 1 -52.58 10.11 -10.79
C MET A 1 -51.30 10.78 -10.31
N ILE A 2 -50.17 10.07 -10.32
CA ILE A 2 -48.86 10.64 -9.99
C ILE A 2 -48.57 11.74 -11.01
N HIS A 3 -48.42 12.99 -10.56
CA HIS A 3 -48.24 14.14 -11.44
C HIS A 3 -46.92 14.02 -12.22
N LEU A 4 -46.87 14.57 -13.44
CA LEU A 4 -45.67 14.53 -14.30
C LEU A 4 -44.42 15.05 -13.57
N ARG A 5 -44.61 15.99 -12.65
CA ARG A 5 -43.57 16.56 -11.78
C ARG A 5 -43.00 15.52 -10.81
N ASP A 6 -43.85 14.70 -10.19
CA ASP A 6 -43.43 13.61 -9.28
C ASP A 6 -42.70 12.50 -10.04
N ARG A 7 -43.10 12.22 -11.29
CA ARG A 7 -42.38 11.27 -12.16
C ARG A 7 -40.98 11.75 -12.53
N ARG A 8 -40.81 13.05 -12.80
CA ARG A 8 -39.49 13.65 -13.05
C ARG A 8 -38.62 13.62 -11.80
N PHE A 9 -39.18 13.91 -10.63
CA PHE A 9 -38.45 13.79 -9.35
C PHE A 9 -38.07 12.35 -9.03
N LEU A 10 -38.95 11.37 -9.25
CA LEU A 10 -38.63 9.95 -9.12
C LEU A 10 -37.56 9.51 -10.12
N ALA A 11 -37.64 9.94 -11.38
CA ALA A 11 -36.64 9.63 -12.38
C ALA A 11 -35.28 10.23 -12.01
N VAL A 12 -35.23 11.51 -11.61
CA VAL A 12 -34.00 12.16 -11.14
C VAL A 12 -33.45 11.46 -9.90
N GLY A 13 -34.29 11.14 -8.91
CA GLY A 13 -33.89 10.42 -7.71
C GLY A 13 -33.32 9.04 -8.03
N THR A 14 -33.93 8.31 -8.98
CA THR A 14 -33.45 7.00 -9.44
C THR A 14 -32.11 7.13 -10.16
N VAL A 15 -31.96 8.13 -11.03
CA VAL A 15 -30.70 8.39 -11.75
C VAL A 15 -29.58 8.77 -10.77
N VAL A 16 -29.87 9.62 -9.78
CA VAL A 16 -28.91 9.99 -8.73
C VAL A 16 -28.53 8.76 -7.90
N ALA A 17 -29.49 7.94 -7.49
CA ALA A 17 -29.21 6.71 -6.76
C ALA A 17 -28.36 5.73 -7.58
N ALA A 18 -28.67 5.54 -8.86
CA ALA A 18 -27.89 4.71 -9.77
C ALA A 18 -26.46 5.25 -9.95
N LEU A 19 -26.30 6.56 -10.08
CA LEU A 19 -25.00 7.23 -10.16
C LEU A 19 -24.18 6.98 -8.87
N VAL A 20 -24.80 7.13 -7.70
CA VAL A 20 -24.14 6.88 -6.41
C VAL A 20 -23.67 5.43 -6.32
N VAL A 21 -24.55 4.46 -6.61
CA VAL A 21 -24.19 3.03 -6.62
C VAL A 21 -23.05 2.76 -7.60
N PHE A 22 -23.06 3.41 -8.76
CA PHE A 22 -22.03 3.23 -9.78
C PHE A 22 -20.65 3.74 -9.34
N VAL A 23 -20.59 4.86 -8.61
CA VAL A 23 -19.34 5.49 -8.16
C VAL A 23 -18.84 4.89 -6.82
N LEU A 24 -19.72 4.33 -6.00
CA LEU A 24 -19.41 3.85 -4.65
C LEU A 24 -18.21 2.88 -4.59
N PRO A 25 -18.06 1.86 -5.47
CA PRO A 25 -16.88 1.00 -5.46
C PRO A 25 -15.56 1.74 -5.74
N GLY A 26 -15.61 2.78 -6.58
CA GLY A 26 -14.46 3.65 -6.84
C GLY A 26 -14.06 4.44 -5.60
N PHE A 27 -15.04 4.92 -4.83
CA PHE A 27 -14.80 5.62 -3.57
C PHE A 27 -14.23 4.69 -2.48
N LEU A 28 -14.74 3.45 -2.36
CA LEU A 28 -14.14 2.44 -1.48
C LEU A 28 -12.68 2.18 -1.87
N ALA A 29 -12.41 1.90 -3.14
CA ALA A 29 -11.03 1.67 -3.61
C ALA A 29 -10.14 2.89 -3.31
N PHE A 30 -10.62 4.11 -3.52
CA PHE A 30 -9.90 5.34 -3.18
C PHE A 30 -9.53 5.42 -1.69
N ARG A 31 -10.43 5.02 -0.79
CA ARG A 31 -10.20 5.08 0.66
C ARG A 31 -9.19 4.05 1.18
N TYR A 32 -9.15 2.87 0.55
CA TYR A 32 -8.35 1.74 1.02
C TYR A 32 -7.03 1.56 0.27
N THR A 33 -6.85 2.22 -0.88
CA THR A 33 -5.62 2.09 -1.68
C THR A 33 -4.60 3.21 -1.45
N ALA A 34 -3.33 2.89 -1.73
CA ALA A 34 -2.21 3.81 -1.60
C ALA A 34 -2.40 5.11 -2.42
N PRO A 35 -1.88 6.28 -1.95
CA PRO A 35 -1.99 7.57 -2.62
C PRO A 35 -1.68 7.54 -4.12
N GLY A 36 -0.66 6.77 -4.52
CA GLY A 36 -0.24 6.62 -5.92
C GLY A 36 -1.29 6.01 -6.85
N GLN A 37 -2.29 5.28 -6.33
CA GLN A 37 -3.39 4.72 -7.13
C GLN A 37 -4.69 5.53 -7.03
N ARG A 38 -4.82 6.43 -6.05
CA ARG A 38 -6.08 7.11 -5.70
C ARG A 38 -6.71 7.87 -6.88
N GLY A 39 -5.91 8.60 -7.66
CA GLY A 39 -6.41 9.39 -8.80
C GLY A 39 -7.02 8.54 -9.94
N GLN A 40 -6.67 7.25 -10.03
CA GLN A 40 -7.09 6.38 -11.12
C GLN A 40 -8.52 5.82 -10.93
N TYR A 41 -9.06 5.86 -9.72
CA TYR A 41 -10.41 5.36 -9.42
C TYR A 41 -11.51 6.38 -9.70
N ILE A 42 -11.20 7.67 -9.60
CA ILE A 42 -12.12 8.78 -9.93
C ILE A 42 -12.29 8.89 -11.45
N THR A 43 -11.20 8.73 -12.20
CA THR A 43 -11.20 8.85 -13.67
C THR A 43 -11.64 7.58 -14.38
N ARG A 44 -11.56 6.40 -13.73
CA ARG A 44 -11.94 5.10 -14.32
C ARG A 44 -12.81 4.28 -13.35
N PRO A 45 -14.12 4.57 -13.24
CA PRO A 45 -15.02 3.95 -12.26
C PRO A 45 -15.11 2.42 -12.36
N TRP A 46 -14.90 1.85 -13.56
CA TRP A 46 -14.81 0.40 -13.74
C TRP A 46 -13.69 -0.27 -12.90
N ARG A 47 -12.59 0.43 -12.60
CA ARG A 47 -11.55 -0.11 -11.71
C ARG A 47 -12.05 -0.32 -10.28
N GLY A 48 -12.95 0.55 -9.80
CA GLY A 48 -13.60 0.39 -8.51
C GLY A 48 -14.44 -0.88 -8.43
N TRP A 49 -15.17 -1.21 -9.49
CA TRP A 49 -15.91 -2.46 -9.59
C TRP A 49 -15.01 -3.69 -9.62
N ARG A 50 -13.89 -3.64 -10.35
CA ARG A 50 -12.89 -4.73 -10.33
C ARG A 50 -12.26 -4.92 -8.96
N PHE A 51 -12.03 -3.83 -8.23
CA PHE A 51 -11.57 -3.86 -6.84
C PHE A 51 -12.62 -4.52 -5.93
N ALA A 52 -13.88 -4.09 -6.02
CA ALA A 52 -14.97 -4.67 -5.21
C ALA A 52 -15.14 -6.17 -5.49
N TYR A 53 -15.10 -6.58 -6.76
CA TYR A 53 -15.11 -8.00 -7.11
C TYR A 53 -13.91 -8.75 -6.51
N ALA A 54 -12.70 -8.19 -6.57
CA ALA A 54 -11.53 -8.80 -5.95
C ALA A 54 -11.65 -8.87 -4.42
N ALA A 55 -12.24 -7.86 -3.78
CA ALA A 55 -12.49 -7.86 -2.33
C ALA A 55 -13.53 -8.93 -1.93
N LEU A 56 -14.54 -9.17 -2.76
CA LEU A 56 -15.54 -10.23 -2.53
C LEU A 56 -15.01 -11.63 -2.85
N ALA A 57 -14.13 -11.75 -3.85
CA ALA A 57 -13.52 -13.01 -4.27
C ALA A 57 -12.21 -13.30 -3.54
N VAL A 58 -11.99 -12.72 -2.35
CA VAL A 58 -10.80 -12.97 -1.54
C VAL A 58 -10.79 -14.44 -1.11
N PRO A 59 -9.71 -15.19 -1.40
CA PRO A 59 -9.57 -16.56 -0.93
C PRO A 59 -9.61 -16.63 0.61
N GLY A 60 -10.40 -17.58 1.14
CA GLY A 60 -10.58 -17.74 2.58
C GLY A 60 -9.29 -18.08 3.34
N ASP A 61 -8.30 -18.62 2.63
CA ASP A 61 -6.96 -18.99 3.11
C ASP A 61 -5.95 -17.81 3.13
N SER A 62 -6.38 -16.59 2.81
CA SER A 62 -5.47 -15.42 2.81
C SER A 62 -4.90 -15.14 4.19
N VAL A 63 -3.58 -15.03 4.29
CA VAL A 63 -2.85 -14.84 5.56
C VAL A 63 -2.95 -13.40 6.06
N LEU A 64 -2.82 -12.39 5.18
CA LEU A 64 -2.77 -10.97 5.56
C LEU A 64 -4.08 -10.25 5.20
N LYS A 65 -5.20 -10.68 5.77
CA LYS A 65 -6.54 -10.11 5.47
C LYS A 65 -6.72 -8.64 5.86
N THR A 66 -5.97 -8.17 6.85
CA THR A 66 -6.12 -6.82 7.43
C THR A 66 -4.80 -6.07 7.45
N SER A 67 -4.88 -4.74 7.43
CA SER A 67 -3.72 -3.85 7.57
C SER A 67 -2.96 -4.12 8.87
N GLY A 68 -3.67 -4.30 10.00
CA GLY A 68 -3.02 -4.60 11.28
C GLY A 68 -2.20 -5.90 11.27
N MET A 69 -2.63 -6.94 10.54
CA MET A 69 -1.83 -8.16 10.39
C MET A 69 -0.59 -7.93 9.51
N ALA A 70 -0.73 -7.14 8.44
CA ALA A 70 0.38 -6.79 7.57
C ALA A 70 1.43 -5.95 8.32
N LEU A 71 1.00 -4.95 9.09
CA LEU A 71 1.90 -4.12 9.89
C LEU A 71 2.63 -4.94 10.95
N ARG A 72 1.92 -5.76 11.75
CA ARG A 72 2.57 -6.66 12.72
C ARG A 72 3.58 -7.61 12.08
N LYS A 73 3.32 -8.08 10.85
CA LYS A 73 4.26 -8.90 10.12
C LYS A 73 5.49 -8.11 9.70
N ALA A 74 5.32 -6.88 9.21
CA ALA A 74 6.43 -5.98 8.90
C ALA A 74 7.27 -5.68 10.16
N ASP A 75 6.64 -5.33 11.27
CA ASP A 75 7.31 -5.07 12.55
C ASP A 75 8.12 -6.28 13.02
N TRP A 76 7.61 -7.49 12.78
CA TRP A 76 8.33 -8.72 13.11
C TRP A 76 9.53 -8.95 12.19
N ILE A 77 9.41 -8.68 10.89
CA ILE A 77 10.49 -8.83 9.90
C ILE A 77 11.66 -7.88 10.21
N TYR A 78 11.33 -6.63 10.57
CA TYR A 78 12.32 -5.57 10.80
C TYR A 78 12.69 -5.34 12.26
N ARG A 79 12.22 -6.21 13.16
CA ARG A 79 12.55 -6.13 14.59
C ARG A 79 14.06 -6.15 14.81
N GLY A 80 14.57 -5.15 15.52
CA GLY A 80 15.99 -5.04 15.84
C GLY A 80 16.86 -4.60 14.67
N THR A 81 16.27 -4.06 13.61
CA THR A 81 16.98 -3.42 12.50
C THR A 81 16.84 -1.89 12.59
N VAL A 82 17.56 -1.17 11.73
CA VAL A 82 17.44 0.30 11.59
C VAL A 82 16.19 0.74 10.82
N ILE A 83 15.36 -0.21 10.39
CA ILE A 83 14.16 0.02 9.57
C ILE A 83 12.94 -0.02 10.50
N ASP A 84 12.13 1.04 10.47
CA ASP A 84 10.93 1.19 11.29
C ASP A 84 9.68 1.26 10.39
N PRO A 85 8.87 0.19 10.29
CA PRO A 85 7.61 0.20 9.57
C PRO A 85 6.58 1.15 10.22
N ARG A 86 6.02 2.08 9.45
CA ARG A 86 5.07 3.09 9.95
C ARG A 86 3.64 2.87 9.49
N GLU A 87 3.45 2.57 8.22
CA GLU A 87 2.13 2.49 7.61
C GLU A 87 2.07 1.31 6.63
N VAL A 88 0.89 0.70 6.51
CA VAL A 88 0.62 -0.25 5.43
C VAL A 88 -0.59 0.17 4.62
N GLN A 89 -0.44 0.10 3.31
CA GLN A 89 -1.46 0.49 2.35
C GLN A 89 -1.73 -0.65 1.39
N LEU A 90 -3.00 -0.84 1.02
CA LEU A 90 -3.37 -1.88 0.08
C LEU A 90 -3.09 -1.38 -1.35
N LEU A 91 -2.45 -2.20 -2.16
CA LEU A 91 -2.36 -1.96 -3.60
C LEU A 91 -3.25 -2.96 -4.33
N PHE A 92 -3.99 -2.47 -5.32
CA PHE A 92 -4.75 -3.31 -6.23
C PHE A 92 -3.97 -3.50 -7.52
N VAL A 93 -3.62 -4.74 -7.79
CA VAL A 93 -2.71 -5.14 -8.86
C VAL A 93 -3.29 -6.29 -9.68
N SER A 94 -2.65 -6.60 -10.80
CA SER A 94 -3.04 -7.77 -11.59
C SER A 94 -2.43 -9.03 -10.99
N SER A 95 -3.25 -10.00 -10.64
CA SER A 95 -2.78 -11.30 -10.14
C SER A 95 -1.92 -12.02 -11.17
N GLY A 96 -0.82 -12.63 -10.73
CA GLY A 96 0.06 -13.44 -11.59
C GLY A 96 0.76 -12.64 -12.69
N ARG A 97 0.75 -11.30 -12.62
CA ARG A 97 1.50 -10.43 -13.54
C ARG A 97 2.50 -9.59 -12.74
N PRO A 98 3.66 -9.26 -13.31
CA PRO A 98 4.60 -8.35 -12.67
C PRO A 98 3.93 -7.01 -12.35
N TYR A 99 4.08 -6.58 -11.10
CA TYR A 99 3.79 -5.24 -10.64
C TYR A 99 5.11 -4.51 -10.46
N THR A 100 5.34 -3.50 -11.31
CA THR A 100 6.52 -2.65 -11.24
C THR A 100 6.19 -1.36 -10.52
N PHE A 101 7.05 -0.96 -9.59
CA PHE A 101 6.98 0.33 -8.91
C PHE A 101 8.36 0.99 -8.90
N THR A 102 8.34 2.31 -8.73
CA THR A 102 9.53 3.14 -8.67
C THR A 102 9.48 3.98 -7.40
N GLN A 103 10.60 4.11 -6.71
CA GLN A 103 10.73 4.95 -5.54
C GLN A 103 12.09 5.67 -5.53
N SER A 104 12.19 6.74 -4.74
CA SER A 104 13.44 7.45 -4.49
C SER A 104 13.94 7.09 -3.09
N VAL A 105 15.20 6.67 -2.97
CA VAL A 105 15.88 6.35 -1.71
C VAL A 105 17.23 7.06 -1.71
N ASP A 106 17.40 8.04 -0.83
CA ASP A 106 18.63 8.87 -0.73
C ASP A 106 19.08 9.44 -2.09
N GLY A 107 18.14 10.04 -2.83
CA GLY A 107 18.38 10.59 -4.17
C GLY A 107 18.55 9.55 -5.29
N ARG A 108 18.51 8.24 -4.98
CA ARG A 108 18.58 7.16 -5.99
C ARG A 108 17.19 6.71 -6.39
N THR A 109 16.94 6.66 -7.70
CA THR A 109 15.69 6.09 -8.22
C THR A 109 15.82 4.58 -8.34
N LEU A 110 15.03 3.84 -7.55
CA LEU A 110 14.94 2.39 -7.58
C LEU A 110 13.70 1.98 -8.34
N THR A 111 13.83 0.97 -9.22
CA THR A 111 12.70 0.38 -9.95
C THR A 111 12.71 -1.12 -9.76
N THR A 112 11.63 -1.63 -9.17
CA THR A 112 11.52 -3.03 -8.77
C THR A 112 10.23 -3.62 -9.32
N SER A 113 10.26 -4.90 -9.67
CA SER A 113 9.09 -5.65 -10.15
C SER A 113 8.85 -6.90 -9.30
N VAL A 114 7.61 -7.10 -8.87
CA VAL A 114 7.20 -8.25 -8.06
C VAL A 114 6.02 -8.97 -8.68
N VAL A 115 5.95 -10.29 -8.51
CA VAL A 115 4.80 -11.09 -8.99
C VAL A 115 3.96 -11.56 -7.80
N PRO A 116 2.78 -10.97 -7.59
CA PRO A 116 1.89 -11.36 -6.51
C PRO A 116 1.02 -12.55 -6.89
N SER A 117 0.72 -13.38 -5.90
CA SER A 117 -0.15 -14.54 -6.04
C SER A 117 -1.63 -14.17 -6.15
N TYR A 118 -1.99 -12.95 -5.74
CA TYR A 118 -3.34 -12.43 -5.78
C TYR A 118 -3.40 -10.97 -6.24
N ARG A 119 -4.61 -10.42 -6.40
CA ARG A 119 -4.84 -9.04 -6.89
C ARG A 119 -4.58 -7.97 -5.82
N PHE A 120 -4.14 -8.36 -4.63
CA PHE A 120 -3.81 -7.46 -3.54
C PHE A 120 -2.39 -7.72 -3.05
N ILE A 121 -1.69 -6.63 -2.74
CA ILE A 121 -0.43 -6.62 -2.00
C ILE A 121 -0.50 -5.53 -0.95
N TRP A 122 0.19 -5.72 0.17
CA TRP A 122 0.40 -4.66 1.15
C TRP A 122 1.71 -3.97 0.84
N GLN A 123 1.64 -2.67 0.56
CA GLN A 123 2.80 -1.80 0.53
C GLN A 123 3.07 -1.31 1.94
N VAL A 124 4.24 -1.61 2.48
CA VAL A 124 4.70 -1.15 3.78
C VAL A 124 5.55 0.10 3.57
N GLN A 125 5.13 1.21 4.15
CA GLN A 125 5.92 2.43 4.23
C GLN A 125 6.59 2.51 5.59
N GLY A 126 7.83 2.98 5.62
CA GLY A 126 8.60 3.09 6.84
C GLY A 126 9.78 4.03 6.70
N GLU A 127 10.52 4.17 7.77
CA GLU A 127 11.71 5.01 7.86
C GLU A 127 12.95 4.12 8.04
N VAL A 128 14.10 4.64 7.63
CA VAL A 128 15.40 4.00 7.87
C VAL A 128 16.26 5.03 8.57
N ALA A 129 16.70 4.73 9.80
CA ALA A 129 17.31 5.72 10.69
C ALA A 129 18.57 6.39 10.13
N THR A 130 19.27 5.72 9.21
CA THR A 130 20.50 6.19 8.56
C THR A 130 20.26 7.05 7.32
N LEU A 131 19.03 7.11 6.80
CA LEU A 131 18.72 7.87 5.60
C LEU A 131 18.42 9.33 5.94
N THR A 132 19.05 10.23 5.19
CA THR A 132 18.94 11.69 5.37
C THR A 132 17.56 12.23 5.00
N ASP A 133 16.91 11.58 4.03
CA ASP A 133 15.59 11.94 3.53
C ASP A 133 14.54 11.17 4.34
N GLY A 134 14.16 11.70 5.51
CA GLY A 134 13.21 11.10 6.45
C GLY A 134 11.76 10.96 5.94
N GLY A 135 11.54 11.05 4.63
CA GLY A 135 10.26 10.74 4.01
C GLY A 135 10.03 9.24 4.00
N GLY A 136 8.85 8.80 4.45
CA GLY A 136 8.50 7.37 4.46
C GLY A 136 8.70 6.73 3.08
N ILE A 137 9.64 5.77 3.00
CA ILE A 137 9.94 5.00 1.79
C ILE A 137 9.19 3.67 1.81
N VAL A 138 9.07 3.00 0.65
CA VAL A 138 8.58 1.62 0.63
C VAL A 138 9.67 0.72 1.16
N VAL A 139 9.45 0.18 2.37
CA VAL A 139 10.39 -0.73 3.03
C VAL A 139 10.13 -2.18 2.64
N ALA A 140 8.87 -2.53 2.37
CA ALA A 140 8.49 -3.88 1.98
C ALA A 140 7.23 -3.93 1.12
N LEU A 141 7.13 -4.99 0.31
CA LEU A 141 5.86 -5.43 -0.27
C LEU A 141 5.51 -6.81 0.27
N LEU A 142 4.32 -6.99 0.83
CA LEU A 142 3.85 -8.28 1.34
C LEU A 142 2.72 -8.82 0.45
N ASP A 143 2.83 -10.08 0.07
CA ASP A 143 1.78 -10.78 -0.67
C ASP A 143 0.55 -10.98 0.22
N TYR A 144 -0.62 -10.53 -0.24
CA TYR A 144 -1.84 -10.55 0.57
C TYR A 144 -2.28 -11.97 0.96
N ARG A 145 -2.19 -12.92 0.02
CA ARG A 145 -2.71 -14.28 0.21
C ARG A 145 -1.71 -15.15 0.95
N SER A 146 -0.47 -15.25 0.46
CA SER A 146 0.56 -16.12 1.05
C SER A 146 1.25 -15.48 2.27
N GLY A 147 1.17 -14.16 2.42
CA GLY A 147 1.94 -13.41 3.40
C GLY A 147 3.43 -13.32 3.09
N ARG A 148 3.90 -13.83 1.94
CA ARG A 148 5.32 -13.82 1.58
C ARG A 148 5.84 -12.39 1.41
N LEU A 149 7.09 -12.14 1.81
CA LEU A 149 7.80 -10.92 1.46
C LEU A 149 8.12 -10.95 -0.03
N LEU A 150 7.55 -10.01 -0.78
CA LEU A 150 7.73 -9.87 -2.22
C LEU A 150 8.87 -8.91 -2.56
N TYR A 151 9.11 -7.92 -1.69
CA TYR A 151 10.16 -6.93 -1.81
C TYR A 151 10.66 -6.59 -0.41
N ASP A 152 11.97 -6.42 -0.28
CA ASP A 152 12.67 -6.00 0.93
C ASP A 152 13.65 -4.87 0.58
N VAL A 153 13.51 -3.72 1.22
CA VAL A 153 14.40 -2.58 0.97
C VAL A 153 15.85 -2.86 1.33
N ARG A 154 16.12 -3.82 2.23
CA ARG A 154 17.49 -4.22 2.59
C ARG A 154 18.32 -4.69 1.40
N ASP A 155 17.67 -5.21 0.36
CA ASP A 155 18.35 -5.66 -0.85
C ASP A 155 18.86 -4.47 -1.71
N ASP A 156 18.33 -3.27 -1.48
CA ASP A 156 18.70 -2.04 -2.20
C ASP A 156 19.54 -1.05 -1.37
N LEU A 157 19.65 -1.28 -0.06
CA LEU A 157 20.44 -0.48 0.86
C LEU A 157 21.91 -0.94 0.86
N THR A 158 22.81 0.02 1.02
CA THR A 158 24.24 -0.23 1.19
C THR A 158 24.56 -0.66 2.62
N ALA A 159 25.74 -1.25 2.84
CA ALA A 159 26.16 -1.70 4.17
C ALA A 159 26.18 -0.57 5.23
N GLY A 160 26.47 0.67 4.82
CA GLY A 160 26.42 1.84 5.71
C GLY A 160 25.00 2.28 6.08
N GLU A 161 24.00 1.97 5.25
CA GLU A 161 22.59 2.31 5.48
C GLU A 161 21.83 1.21 6.26
N ILE A 162 22.38 0.01 6.35
CA ILE A 162 21.84 -1.09 7.17
C ILE A 162 22.58 -1.17 8.51
N GLY A 163 23.79 -0.61 8.57
CA GLY A 163 24.65 -0.59 9.74
C GLY A 163 24.01 0.16 10.92
N PRO A 164 24.44 -0.15 12.15
CA PRO A 164 23.97 0.56 13.33
C PRO A 164 24.30 2.05 13.21
N VAL A 165 23.37 2.91 13.63
CA VAL A 165 23.64 4.35 13.76
C VAL A 165 24.80 4.50 14.75
N PRO A 166 25.91 5.15 14.38
CA PRO A 166 27.01 5.36 15.32
C PRO A 166 26.49 6.13 16.53
N ASP A 167 26.61 5.56 17.72
CA ASP A 167 26.28 6.26 18.96
C ASP A 167 27.15 7.52 19.06
N ALA A 168 26.52 8.69 19.05
CA ALA A 168 27.18 9.98 19.26
C ALA A 168 27.75 10.16 20.68
N THR A 169 27.85 9.09 21.48
CA THR A 169 28.31 9.09 22.88
C THR A 169 29.67 8.43 23.09
N ALA A 170 30.32 7.91 22.05
CA ALA A 170 31.71 7.50 22.14
C ALA A 170 32.65 8.73 22.11
N SER A 171 32.58 9.56 23.16
CA SER A 171 33.69 10.43 23.51
C SER A 171 34.91 9.55 23.78
N PRO A 172 36.08 9.81 23.18
CA PRO A 172 37.29 9.15 23.60
C PRO A 172 37.55 9.52 25.06
N ASP A 173 37.68 8.51 25.92
CA ASP A 173 38.17 8.66 27.28
C ASP A 173 39.46 9.52 27.25
N PRO A 174 39.60 10.57 28.07
CA PRO A 174 40.86 11.27 28.17
C PRO A 174 41.91 10.29 28.73
N ALA A 175 42.95 10.05 27.95
CA ALA A 175 44.07 9.20 28.33
C ALA A 175 44.75 9.72 29.62
N PRO A 176 45.25 8.82 30.50
CA PRO A 176 45.93 9.19 31.75
C PRO A 176 47.31 9.84 31.52
#